data_AF-A0A822GJJ4-F1
#
_entry.id   AF-A0A822GJJ4-F1
#
_cell.length_a   1.000
_cell.length_b   1.000
_cell.length_c   1.000
_cell.angle_alpha   90.00
_cell.angle_beta   90.00
_cell.angle_gamma   90.00
#
_symmetry.space_group_name_H-M   'P 1'
#
loop_
_entity.id
_entity.type
_entity.pdbx_description
1 polymer ?
#
loop_
_entity_poly.entity_id
_entity_poly.type
_entity_poly.pdbx_seq_one_letter_code
_entity_poly.pdbx_strand_id
1 'polypeptide(L)'
;MDLRVYVDGVARIICDLTRKTTVHDIIIALAQYKGKAGRYSLIQCSPDGIQRTLSPNELTCELIHHPDWIYILQQNPSNINLSYVQKRSKSLDGRKTPIEQQKQQQTTVDSM
;
A
#
# COMPACT_ATOMS: atom_id res chain seq x y z
N MET A 1 15.54 -9.86 -12.98
CA MET A 1 15.03 -9.15 -14.19
C MET A 1 14.64 -7.75 -13.75
N ASP A 2 14.53 -6.80 -14.67
CA ASP A 2 14.15 -5.43 -14.38
C ASP A 2 12.99 -4.97 -15.26
N LEU A 3 12.21 -4.00 -14.77
CA LEU A 3 11.09 -3.41 -15.50
C LEU A 3 11.14 -1.89 -15.38
N ARG A 4 11.06 -1.21 -16.53
CA ARG A 4 10.90 0.25 -16.59
C ARG A 4 9.43 0.62 -16.47
N VAL A 5 9.10 1.47 -15.51
CA VAL A 5 7.74 1.97 -15.25
C VAL A 5 7.76 3.49 -15.12
N TYR A 6 6.78 4.17 -15.70
CA TYR A 6 6.56 5.60 -15.53
C TYR A 6 5.66 5.85 -14.33
N VAL A 7 6.16 6.67 -13.39
CA VAL A 7 5.44 7.11 -12.19
C VAL A 7 5.41 8.63 -12.20
N ASP A 8 4.21 9.21 -12.24
CA ASP A 8 4.01 10.66 -12.34
C ASP A 8 4.82 11.29 -13.50
N GLY A 9 4.90 10.59 -14.64
CA GLY A 9 5.65 11.02 -15.83
C GLY A 9 7.16 10.78 -15.78
N VAL A 10 7.70 10.30 -14.66
CA VAL A 10 9.14 10.02 -14.51
C VAL A 10 9.41 8.52 -14.60
N ALA A 11 10.38 8.13 -15.43
CA ALA A 11 10.80 6.74 -15.53
C ALA A 11 11.50 6.27 -14.23
N ARG A 12 11.11 5.09 -13.77
CA ARG A 12 11.68 4.35 -12.65
C ARG A 12 11.99 2.93 -13.12
N ILE A 13 13.02 2.33 -12.54
CA ILE A 13 13.39 0.94 -12.79
C ILE A 13 13.12 0.15 -11.52
N ILE A 14 12.41 -0.96 -11.66
CA ILE A 14 12.22 -1.94 -10.58
C ILE A 14 13.21 -3.07 -10.82
N CYS A 15 14.13 -3.25 -9.88
CA CYS A 15 15.13 -4.31 -9.91
C CYS A 15 14.59 -5.59 -9.22
N ASP A 16 15.35 -6.69 -9.35
CA ASP A 16 15.14 -7.95 -8.63
C ASP A 16 13.78 -8.63 -8.88
N LEU A 17 13.19 -8.41 -10.05
CA LEU A 17 12.00 -9.13 -10.47
C LEU A 17 12.33 -10.60 -10.75
N THR A 18 11.43 -11.46 -10.28
CA THR A 18 11.49 -12.92 -10.48
C THR A 18 10.32 -13.38 -11.34
N ARG A 19 10.35 -14.65 -11.81
CA ARG A 19 9.22 -15.25 -12.54
C ARG A 19 7.92 -15.37 -11.73
N LYS A 20 8.01 -15.22 -10.40
CA LYS A 20 6.86 -15.31 -9.48
C LYS A 20 6.34 -13.95 -9.05
N THR A 21 7.05 -12.87 -9.39
CA THR A 21 6.63 -11.52 -9.03
C THR A 21 5.37 -11.16 -9.80
N THR A 22 4.36 -10.68 -9.08
CA THR A 22 3.07 -10.30 -9.64
C THR A 22 3.01 -8.79 -9.91
N VAL A 23 2.08 -8.36 -10.76
CA VAL A 23 1.76 -6.94 -10.96
C VAL A 23 1.37 -6.28 -9.64
N HIS A 24 0.70 -7.01 -8.74
CA HIS A 24 0.36 -6.53 -7.41
C HIS A 24 1.59 -6.16 -6.57
N ASP A 25 2.62 -7.02 -6.57
CA ASP A 25 3.87 -6.78 -5.85
C ASP A 25 4.56 -5.50 -6.35
N ILE A 26 4.58 -5.31 -7.67
CA ILE A 26 5.09 -4.09 -8.32
C ILE A 26 4.31 -2.86 -7.85
N ILE A 27 2.97 -2.93 -7.88
CA ILE A 27 2.12 -1.81 -7.46
C ILE A 27 2.39 -1.43 -6.00
N ILE A 28 2.53 -2.42 -5.11
CA ILE A 28 2.85 -2.19 -3.70
C ILE A 28 4.21 -1.51 -3.56
N ALA A 29 5.25 -2.06 -4.20
CA ALA A 29 6.61 -1.53 -4.13
C ALA A 29 6.66 -0.07 -4.62
N LEU A 30 5.99 0.23 -5.74
CA LEU A 30 5.92 1.59 -6.28
C LEU A 30 5.12 2.54 -5.38
N ALA A 31 4.01 2.09 -4.80
CA ALA A 31 3.20 2.91 -3.88
C ALA A 31 3.97 3.25 -2.59
N GLN A 32 4.71 2.28 -2.05
CA GLN A 32 5.60 2.47 -0.90
C GLN A 32 6.75 3.43 -1.22
N TYR A 33 7.43 3.24 -2.35
CA TYR A 33 8.48 4.14 -2.83
C TYR A 33 7.97 5.57 -3.04
N LYS A 34 6.77 5.73 -3.59
CA LYS A 34 6.10 7.03 -3.79
C LYS A 34 5.66 7.68 -2.47
N GLY A 35 5.59 6.92 -1.37
CA GLY A 35 5.14 7.42 -0.06
C GLY A 35 3.67 7.83 -0.01
N LYS A 36 2.85 7.37 -0.97
CA LYS A 36 1.42 7.72 -1.06
C LYS A 36 0.57 6.46 -1.08
N ALA A 37 -0.19 6.25 -0.01
CA ALA A 37 -1.20 5.21 0.04
C ALA A 37 -2.35 5.51 -0.94
N GLY A 38 -2.88 4.48 -1.58
CA GLY A 38 -3.96 4.64 -2.54
C GLY A 38 -4.24 3.34 -3.30
N ARG A 39 -5.31 3.36 -4.09
CA ARG A 39 -5.55 2.33 -5.09
C ARG A 39 -4.78 2.71 -6.34
N TYR A 40 -4.07 1.77 -6.92
CA TYR A 40 -3.30 1.98 -8.13
C TYR A 40 -3.56 0.86 -9.12
N SER A 41 -3.38 1.17 -10.39
CA SER A 41 -3.36 0.23 -11.50
C SER A 41 -2.08 0.42 -12.30
N LEU A 42 -1.58 -0.68 -12.85
CA LEU A 42 -0.50 -0.65 -13.83
C LEU A 42 -1.14 -0.71 -15.22
N ILE A 43 -0.91 0.33 -16.01
CA ILE A 43 -1.38 0.42 -17.39
C ILE A 43 -0.22 0.05 -18.30
N GLN A 44 -0.44 -0.83 -19.25
CA GLN A 44 0.50 -1.02 -20.35
C GLN A 44 -0.01 -0.32 -21.61
N CYS A 45 0.93 0.22 -22.37
CA CYS A 45 0.70 0.83 -23.67
C CYS A 45 1.61 0.15 -24.67
N SER A 46 1.04 -0.46 -25.71
CA SER A 46 1.81 -1.03 -26.82
C SER A 46 2.22 0.05 -27.83
N PRO A 47 3.22 -0.23 -28.69
CA PRO A 47 3.72 0.73 -29.69
C PRO A 47 2.66 1.19 -30.71
N ASP A 48 1.61 0.40 -30.93
CA ASP A 48 0.45 0.72 -31.76
C ASP A 48 -0.56 1.66 -31.08
N GLY A 49 -0.31 2.06 -29.83
CA GLY A 49 -1.14 2.98 -29.06
C GLY A 49 -2.25 2.30 -28.26
N ILE A 50 -2.38 0.98 -28.28
CA ILE A 50 -3.39 0.27 -27.48
C ILE A 50 -2.98 0.30 -26.01
N GLN A 51 -3.93 0.67 -25.13
CA GLN A 51 -3.72 0.66 -23.69
C GLN A 51 -4.59 -0.42 -23.03
N ARG A 52 -4.00 -1.16 -22.08
CA ARG A 52 -4.77 -2.06 -21.20
C ARG A 52 -4.34 -1.94 -19.75
N THR A 53 -5.32 -2.02 -18.85
CA THR A 53 -5.09 -2.18 -17.42
C THR A 53 -4.70 -3.62 -17.13
N LEU A 54 -3.58 -3.82 -16.44
CA LEU A 54 -3.10 -5.13 -16.04
C LEU A 54 -3.87 -5.65 -14.83
N SER A 55 -4.17 -6.95 -14.82
CA SER A 55 -4.71 -7.63 -13.65
C SER A 55 -3.64 -7.71 -12.55
N PRO A 56 -4.00 -7.50 -11.27
CA PRO A 56 -3.05 -7.64 -10.17
C PRO A 56 -2.38 -9.02 -10.07
N ASN A 57 -3.06 -10.07 -10.56
CA ASN A 57 -2.58 -11.45 -10.49
C ASN A 57 -1.70 -11.86 -11.69
N GLU A 58 -1.54 -10.99 -12.70
CA GLU A 58 -0.63 -11.27 -13.81
C GLU A 58 0.83 -11.30 -13.33
N LEU A 59 1.63 -12.18 -13.94
CA LEU A 59 3.05 -12.31 -13.65
C LEU A 59 3.86 -11.31 -14.48
N THR A 60 4.89 -10.73 -13.87
CA THR A 60 5.71 -9.70 -14.49
C THR A 60 6.64 -10.25 -15.56
N CYS A 61 6.90 -11.56 -15.57
CA CYS A 61 7.73 -12.19 -16.60
C CYS A 61 7.17 -11.97 -18.00
N GLU A 62 5.85 -11.98 -18.17
CA GLU A 62 5.20 -11.70 -19.45
C GLU A 62 5.43 -10.26 -19.90
N LEU A 63 5.52 -9.31 -18.96
CA LEU A 63 5.76 -7.90 -19.26
C LEU A 63 7.19 -7.67 -19.73
N ILE A 64 8.16 -8.35 -19.11
CA ILE A 64 9.59 -8.21 -19.42
C ILE A 64 9.93 -8.70 -20.83
N HIS A 65 9.12 -9.62 -21.40
CA HIS A 65 9.29 -10.07 -22.78
C HIS A 65 8.93 -9.00 -23.83
N HIS A 66 8.32 -7.88 -23.42
CA HIS A 66 7.90 -6.79 -24.30
C HIS A 66 8.63 -5.47 -23.96
N PRO A 67 9.92 -5.33 -24.33
CA PRO A 67 10.73 -4.15 -23.96
C PRO A 67 10.26 -2.84 -24.61
N ASP A 68 9.55 -2.93 -25.74
CA ASP A 68 9.02 -1.76 -26.46
C ASP A 68 7.71 -1.23 -25.85
N TRP A 69 7.13 -1.94 -24.88
CA TRP A 69 5.89 -1.51 -24.23
C TRP A 69 6.19 -0.52 -23.10
N ILE A 70 5.27 0.43 -22.94
CA ILE A 70 5.36 1.43 -21.87
C ILE A 70 4.44 1.00 -20.74
N TYR A 71 4.97 0.97 -19.52
CA TYR A 71 4.20 0.68 -18.31
C TYR A 71 4.05 1.95 -17.48
N ILE A 72 2.83 2.27 -17.04
CA ILE A 72 2.50 3.51 -16.32
C ILE A 72 1.75 3.15 -15.05
N LEU A 73 2.22 3.67 -13.90
CA LEU A 73 1.49 3.59 -12.65
C LEU A 73 0.43 4.69 -12.61
N GLN A 74 -0.84 4.30 -12.56
CA GLN A 74 -1.97 5.21 -12.44
C GLN A 74 -2.62 5.09 -11.06
N GLN A 75 -2.87 6.23 -10.40
CA GLN A 75 -3.66 6.26 -9.17
C GLN A 75 -5.15 6.23 -9.51
N ASN A 76 -5.87 5.26 -8.94
CA ASN A 76 -7.31 5.12 -9.10
C ASN A 76 -8.02 5.92 -8.00
N PRO A 77 -9.03 6.74 -8.34
CA PRO A 77 -9.82 7.44 -7.34
C PRO A 77 -10.48 6.41 -6.40
N SER A 78 -10.33 6.59 -5.10
CA SER A 78 -11.06 5.82 -4.11
C SER A 78 -12.44 6.43 -3.93
N ASN A 79 -13.52 5.71 -4.24
CA ASN A 79 -14.89 6.11 -3.89
C ASN A 79 -15.18 6.02 -2.37
N ILE A 80 -14.16 5.77 -1.55
CA ILE A 80 -14.31 5.66 -0.10
C ILE A 80 -14.24 7.07 0.47
N ASN A 81 -15.38 7.52 1.01
CA ASN A 81 -15.46 8.77 1.74
C ASN A 81 -14.58 8.67 3.01
N LEU A 82 -13.38 9.27 2.95
CA LEU A 82 -12.37 9.22 4.02
C LEU A 82 -12.85 9.82 5.37
N SER A 83 -14.00 10.50 5.39
CA SER A 83 -14.59 11.08 6.60
C SER A 83 -14.96 10.04 7.66
N TYR A 84 -15.24 8.78 7.26
CA TYR A 84 -15.59 7.71 8.19
C TYR A 84 -14.36 7.10 8.89
N VAL A 85 -13.21 7.05 8.22
CA VAL A 85 -12.00 6.40 8.74
C VAL A 85 -11.27 7.30 9.74
N GLN A 86 -11.23 8.62 9.50
CA GLN A 86 -10.56 9.59 10.39
C GLN A 86 -11.13 9.61 11.82
N LYS A 87 -12.44 9.34 11.98
CA LYS A 87 -13.11 9.33 13.29
C LYS A 87 -12.67 8.16 14.17
N ARG A 88 -12.22 7.04 13.58
CA ARG A 88 -11.78 5.84 14.32
C ARG A 88 -10.35 5.97 14.84
N SER A 89 -9.47 6.65 14.09
CA SER A 89 -8.06 6.81 14.46
C SER A 89 -7.80 7.77 15.62
N LYS A 90 -8.71 8.72 15.92
CA LYS A 90 -8.56 9.65 17.07
C LYS A 90 -8.83 9.00 18.44
N SER A 91 -9.30 7.75 18.48
CA SER A 91 -9.75 7.11 19.72
C SER A 91 -8.73 6.16 20.37
N LEU A 92 -7.52 6.00 19.81
CA LEU A 92 -6.54 5.00 20.30
C LEU A 92 -5.29 5.56 21.00
N ASP A 93 -5.12 6.88 21.07
CA ASP A 93 -3.99 7.52 21.80
C ASP A 93 -4.21 7.65 23.33
N GLY A 94 -5.19 6.95 23.90
CA GLY A 94 -5.63 7.11 25.29
C GLY A 94 -5.07 6.13 26.34
N ARG A 95 -4.23 5.14 25.99
CA ARG A 95 -3.69 4.20 26.99
C ARG A 95 -2.47 4.77 27.71
N LYS A 96 -2.71 5.60 28.73
CA LYS A 96 -1.74 5.81 29.82
C LYS A 96 -1.69 4.53 30.67
N THR A 97 -0.49 3.96 30.82
CA THR A 97 -0.17 2.90 31.79
C THR A 97 -0.23 3.45 33.21
N PRO A 98 -0.92 2.79 34.17
CA PRO A 98 -0.75 3.10 35.59
C PRO A 98 0.17 2.06 36.23
N ILE A 99 1.45 2.38 36.33
CA ILE A 99 2.33 1.84 37.38
C ILE A 99 2.40 2.92 38.46
N GLU A 100 2.19 2.49 39.70
CA GLU A 100 2.40 3.22 40.97
C GLU A 100 1.40 4.31 41.38
N GLN A 101 0.40 3.92 42.18
CA GLN A 101 0.13 4.58 43.47
C GLN A 101 -0.18 3.53 44.55
N GLN A 102 0.83 3.31 45.40
CA GLN A 102 0.77 2.51 46.61
C GLN A 102 0.03 3.25 47.75
N LYS A 103 -0.70 2.46 48.54
CA LYS A 103 -0.72 2.48 50.02
C LYS A 103 -1.45 3.63 50.74
N GLN A 104 -2.63 3.30 51.31
CA GLN A 104 -2.95 3.53 52.73
C GLN A 104 -4.23 2.80 53.21
N GLN A 105 -4.04 1.90 54.19
CA GLN A 105 -4.89 1.54 55.36
C GLN A 105 -6.25 0.87 55.09
N GLN A 106 -6.48 -0.44 55.30
CA GLN A 106 -6.38 -1.33 56.48
C GLN A 106 -7.55 -1.20 57.49
N THR A 107 -8.40 -2.25 57.50
CA THR A 107 -9.23 -2.85 58.59
C THR A 107 -10.18 -1.99 59.43
N THR A 108 -11.49 -2.36 59.43
CA THR A 108 -12.18 -2.85 60.65
C THR A 108 -13.49 -3.60 60.35
N VAL A 109 -13.47 -4.90 60.69
CA VAL A 109 -14.46 -5.79 61.34
C VAL A 109 -15.94 -5.88 60.94
N ASP A 110 -16.31 -7.14 60.68
CA ASP A 110 -17.57 -7.85 60.91
C ASP A 110 -18.68 -7.15 61.72
N SER A 111 -19.90 -7.23 61.19
CA SER A 111 -21.12 -7.28 62.00
C SER A 111 -22.27 -7.90 61.19
N MET A 112 -22.48 -9.21 61.33
CA MET A 112 -23.79 -9.85 61.63
C MET A 112 -23.64 -11.36 61.77
#